data_AF-A0A5J4T723-F1
#
_entry.id   AF-A0A5J4T723-F1
#
_cell.length_a   1.000
_cell.length_b   1.000
_cell.length_c   1.000
_cell.angle_alpha   90.00
_cell.angle_beta   90.00
_cell.angle_gamma   90.00
#
_symmetry.space_group_name_H-M   'P 1'
#
loop_
_entity.id
_entity.type
_entity.pdbx_description
1 polymer ?
#
loop_
_entity_poly.entity_id
_entity_poly.type
_entity_poly.pdbx_seq_one_letter_code
_entity_poly.pdbx_strand_id
1 'polypeptide(L)'
;MRATAEKDIDNSQLISTSIFKKPVSKVTHTFRQTSTPCTSPVFWLDNWTQKNSNRLKPTMLWYLTKFNRVASTQQASRAAHAIMNLAGVNKSHTVTSIRFSSMAKAIDQGATPYQINRFSRHNDGLNTVLQFYDKNLNDDLRERLGKL
;
A
#
# COMPACT_ATOMS: atom_id res chain seq x y z
N MET A 1 4.82 -1.13 12.64
CA MET A 1 4.32 -0.31 11.52
C MET A 1 3.02 0.35 11.96
N ARG A 2 2.99 1.67 12.13
CA ARG A 2 1.77 2.37 12.54
C ARG A 2 1.03 2.82 11.27
N ALA A 3 -0.16 2.28 11.06
CA ALA A 3 -1.05 2.69 9.98
C ALA A 3 -2.51 2.61 10.44
N THR A 4 -3.32 3.58 10.02
CA THR A 4 -4.79 3.57 10.15
C THR A 4 -5.42 3.42 8.78
N ALA A 5 -6.62 2.83 8.74
CA ALA A 5 -7.44 2.76 7.53
C ALA A 5 -8.83 3.31 7.88
N GLU A 6 -9.30 4.26 7.10
CA GLU A 6 -10.58 4.94 7.30
C GLU A 6 -11.33 4.99 5.96
N LYS A 7 -12.66 4.81 6.00
CA LYS A 7 -13.50 4.99 4.82
C LYS A 7 -13.80 6.46 4.62
N ASP A 8 -13.68 6.93 3.38
CA ASP A 8 -14.10 8.26 2.96
C ASP A 8 -15.56 8.26 2.46
N ILE A 9 -16.11 9.45 2.21
CA ILE A 9 -17.49 9.67 1.75
C ILE A 9 -17.82 9.02 0.39
N ASP A 10 -16.82 8.79 -0.45
CA ASP A 10 -16.96 8.22 -1.80
C ASP A 10 -16.69 6.69 -1.84
N ASN A 11 -16.71 6.02 -0.68
CA ASN A 11 -16.27 4.63 -0.49
C ASN A 11 -14.78 4.38 -0.78
N SER A 12 -13.96 5.42 -0.93
CA SER A 12 -12.51 5.25 -0.96
C SER A 12 -11.96 4.86 0.42
N GLN A 13 -10.77 4.25 0.42
CA GLN A 13 -10.04 3.86 1.63
C GLN A 13 -8.82 4.75 1.81
N LEU A 14 -8.75 5.45 2.95
CA LEU A 14 -7.65 6.31 3.35
C LEU A 14 -6.71 5.53 4.26
N ILE A 15 -5.49 5.21 3.79
CA ILE A 15 -4.45 4.64 4.63
C ILE A 15 -3.49 5.74 5.08
N SER A 16 -3.49 6.06 6.37
CA SER A 16 -2.54 7.01 6.96
C SER A 16 -1.38 6.26 7.61
N THR A 17 -0.15 6.59 7.26
CA THR A 17 1.08 5.97 7.79
C THR A 17 2.19 6.99 7.96
N SER A 18 3.29 6.61 8.62
CA SER A 18 4.48 7.46 8.75
C SER A 18 5.61 6.94 7.87
N ILE A 19 6.22 7.83 7.09
CA ILE A 19 7.45 7.56 6.34
C ILE A 19 8.62 7.85 7.27
N PHE A 20 9.43 6.83 7.57
CA PHE A 20 10.60 6.94 8.45
C PHE A 20 11.88 7.37 7.70
N LYS A 21 11.75 8.10 6.59
CA LYS A 21 12.87 8.85 5.99
C LYS A 21 12.99 10.17 6.74
N LYS A 22 14.21 10.69 6.96
CA LYS A 22 14.39 11.97 7.69
C LYS A 22 14.07 13.16 6.76
N PRO A 23 13.21 14.13 7.17
CA PRO A 23 12.41 14.16 8.38
C PRO A 23 11.17 13.25 8.29
N VAL A 24 10.77 12.66 9.43
CA VAL A 24 9.60 11.76 9.50
C VAL A 24 8.35 12.53 9.10
N SER A 25 7.71 12.10 8.01
CA SER A 25 6.46 12.71 7.53
C SER A 25 5.29 11.75 7.65
N LYS A 26 4.11 12.29 7.99
CA LYS A 26 2.85 11.56 7.86
C LYS A 26 2.42 11.61 6.40
N VAL A 27 1.97 10.48 5.88
CA VAL A 27 1.39 10.36 4.54
C VAL A 27 0.03 9.69 4.65
N THR A 28 -0.92 10.20 3.87
CA THR A 28 -2.19 9.53 3.64
C THR A 28 -2.24 9.11 2.17
N HIS A 29 -2.56 7.83 1.94
CA HIS A 29 -2.81 7.27 0.63
C HIS A 29 -4.31 7.03 0.49
N THR A 30 -4.95 7.69 -0.46
CA THR A 30 -6.31 7.36 -0.85
C THR A 30 -6.28 6.25 -1.90
N PHE A 31 -7.07 5.21 -1.67
CA PHE A 31 -7.31 4.10 -2.59
C PHE A 31 -8.76 4.15 -3.03
N ARG A 32 -8.97 4.30 -4.34
CA ARG A 32 -10.28 4.17 -4.95
C ARG A 32 -10.48 2.78 -5.53
N GLN A 33 -11.73 2.40 -5.70
CA GLN A 33 -12.09 1.14 -6.31
C GLN A 33 -11.63 1.13 -7.77
N THR A 34 -11.09 0.00 -8.21
CA THR A 34 -10.71 -0.24 -9.61
C THR A 34 -11.88 -0.93 -10.32
N SER A 35 -11.92 -0.88 -11.65
CA SER A 35 -12.99 -1.54 -12.42
C SER A 35 -13.07 -3.05 -12.17
N THR A 36 -11.95 -3.67 -11.82
CA THR A 36 -11.84 -5.10 -11.49
C THR A 36 -11.84 -5.28 -9.96
N PRO A 37 -12.92 -5.83 -9.34
CA PRO A 37 -13.01 -5.92 -7.89
C PRO A 37 -11.97 -6.83 -7.23
N CYS A 38 -11.64 -7.97 -7.84
CA CYS A 38 -10.71 -8.96 -7.25
C CYS A 38 -9.26 -8.49 -7.18
N THR A 39 -8.89 -7.44 -7.91
CA THR A 39 -7.58 -6.79 -7.87
C THR A 39 -7.63 -5.43 -7.18
N SER A 40 -8.83 -4.99 -6.73
CA SER A 40 -9.01 -3.69 -6.11
C SER A 40 -8.47 -3.65 -4.68
N PRO A 41 -7.60 -2.68 -4.34
CA PRO A 41 -7.13 -2.51 -2.96
C PRO A 41 -8.27 -2.24 -1.98
N VAL A 42 -9.32 -1.51 -2.41
CA VAL A 42 -10.49 -1.20 -1.57
C VAL A 42 -11.24 -2.48 -1.20
N PHE A 43 -11.48 -3.37 -2.17
CA PHE A 43 -12.15 -4.65 -1.93
C PHE A 43 -11.40 -5.51 -0.89
N TRP A 44 -10.08 -5.60 -1.01
CA TRP A 44 -9.27 -6.37 -0.06
C TRP A 44 -9.18 -5.74 1.32
N LEU A 45 -9.09 -4.41 1.42
CA LEU A 45 -9.06 -3.69 2.70
C LEU A 45 -10.41 -3.81 3.43
N ASP A 46 -11.51 -3.72 2.72
CA ASP A 46 -12.85 -3.89 3.28
C ASP A 46 -13.05 -5.31 3.82
N ASN A 47 -12.73 -6.31 2.99
CA ASN A 47 -12.81 -7.71 3.41
C ASN A 47 -11.89 -8.00 4.60
N TRP A 48 -10.67 -7.46 4.61
CA TRP A 48 -9.76 -7.58 5.75
C TRP A 48 -10.36 -6.96 7.02
N THR A 49 -10.87 -5.73 6.91
CA THR A 49 -11.40 -4.99 8.06
C THR A 49 -12.63 -5.65 8.64
N GLN A 50 -13.55 -6.11 7.78
CA GLN A 50 -14.75 -6.82 8.19
C GLN A 50 -14.40 -8.15 8.90
N LYS A 51 -13.54 -8.97 8.28
CA LYS A 51 -13.12 -10.27 8.84
C LYS A 51 -12.35 -10.15 10.15
N ASN A 52 -11.67 -9.03 10.38
CA ASN A 52 -10.84 -8.80 11.56
C ASN A 52 -11.41 -7.72 12.50
N SER A 53 -12.67 -7.34 12.34
CA SER A 53 -13.30 -6.25 13.11
C SER A 53 -13.18 -6.42 14.62
N ASN A 54 -13.29 -7.65 15.12
CA ASN A 54 -13.11 -8.01 16.54
C ASN A 54 -11.65 -7.98 17.04
N ARG A 55 -10.68 -7.92 16.12
CA ARG A 55 -9.24 -8.01 16.39
C ARG A 55 -8.50 -6.72 16.12
N LEU A 56 -9.05 -5.85 15.28
CA LEU A 56 -8.50 -4.56 14.92
C LEU A 56 -8.74 -3.57 16.04
N LYS A 57 -7.70 -2.81 16.39
CA LYS A 57 -7.89 -1.58 17.15
C LYS A 57 -8.18 -0.45 16.16
N PRO A 58 -9.09 0.49 16.47
CA PRO A 58 -9.51 1.55 15.53
C PRO A 58 -8.35 2.32 14.88
N THR A 59 -7.20 2.39 15.53
CA THR A 59 -6.03 3.15 15.09
C THR A 59 -4.84 2.28 14.64
N MET A 60 -5.03 0.96 14.44
CA MET A 60 -3.91 0.06 14.14
C MET A 60 -4.31 -1.08 13.18
N LEU A 61 -4.06 -0.86 11.89
CA LEU A 61 -4.33 -1.84 10.82
C LEU A 61 -3.56 -3.16 11.02
N TRP A 62 -2.32 -3.06 11.53
CA TRP A 62 -1.40 -4.19 11.68
C TRP A 62 -1.24 -4.59 13.15
N TYR A 63 -2.34 -4.99 13.79
CA TYR A 63 -2.34 -5.34 15.21
C TYR A 63 -2.27 -6.85 15.46
N LEU A 64 -1.34 -7.29 16.30
CA LEU A 64 -1.20 -8.68 16.70
C LEU A 64 -1.95 -8.91 18.00
N THR A 65 -3.24 -9.26 17.91
CA THR A 65 -4.15 -9.43 19.06
C THR A 65 -3.56 -10.33 20.15
N LYS A 66 -2.99 -11.49 19.78
CA LYS A 66 -2.38 -12.45 20.71
C LYS A 66 -1.26 -11.84 21.56
N PHE A 67 -0.51 -10.89 21.00
CA PHE A 67 0.64 -10.27 21.67
C PHE A 67 0.35 -8.85 22.15
N ASN A 68 -0.90 -8.37 22.02
CA ASN A 68 -1.35 -7.03 22.38
C ASN A 68 -0.41 -5.91 21.87
N ARG A 69 0.15 -6.05 20.66
CA ARG A 69 1.11 -5.06 20.10
C ARG A 69 1.00 -4.92 18.58
N VAL A 70 1.53 -3.82 18.07
CA VAL A 70 1.66 -3.56 16.63
C VAL A 70 2.69 -4.50 16.00
N ALA A 71 2.41 -5.01 14.80
CA ALA A 71 3.36 -5.81 14.04
C ALA A 71 4.62 -5.01 13.68
N SER A 72 5.77 -5.64 13.85
CA SER A 72 7.06 -5.12 13.37
C SER A 72 7.18 -5.25 11.85
N THR A 73 8.08 -4.48 11.25
CA THR A 73 8.42 -4.59 9.82
C THR A 73 8.96 -5.98 9.47
N GLN A 74 9.73 -6.60 10.38
CA GLN A 74 10.24 -7.96 10.21
C GLN A 74 9.11 -9.00 10.16
N GLN A 75 8.10 -8.87 11.02
CA GLN A 75 6.94 -9.77 11.01
C GLN A 75 6.10 -9.60 9.74
N ALA A 76 5.86 -8.37 9.30
CA ALA A 76 5.19 -8.10 8.03
C ALA A 76 5.96 -8.69 6.84
N SER A 77 7.29 -8.51 6.82
CA SER A 77 8.17 -9.09 5.80
C SER A 77 8.10 -10.62 5.78
N ARG A 78 8.18 -11.28 6.95
CA ARG A 78 8.04 -12.75 7.06
C ARG A 78 6.69 -13.23 6.54
N ALA A 79 5.60 -12.52 6.84
CA ALA A 79 4.28 -12.86 6.33
C ALA A 79 4.21 -12.74 4.79
N ALA A 80 4.77 -11.66 4.23
CA ALA A 80 4.85 -11.51 2.77
C ALA A 80 5.68 -12.62 2.12
N HIS A 81 6.83 -12.97 2.69
CA HIS A 81 7.65 -14.09 2.20
C HIS A 81 6.92 -15.44 2.30
N ALA A 82 6.12 -15.68 3.33
CA ALA A 82 5.31 -16.90 3.42
C ALA A 82 4.30 -17.00 2.27
N ILE A 83 3.65 -15.89 1.92
CA ILE A 83 2.73 -15.82 0.77
C ILE A 83 3.48 -16.00 -0.54
N MET A 84 4.63 -15.34 -0.72
CA MET A 84 5.48 -15.50 -1.91
C MET A 84 5.90 -16.97 -2.10
N ASN A 85 6.32 -17.64 -1.04
CA ASN A 85 6.69 -19.06 -1.07
C ASN A 85 5.51 -19.94 -1.43
N LEU A 86 4.32 -19.68 -0.87
CA LEU A 86 3.09 -20.42 -1.19
C LEU A 86 2.70 -20.25 -2.66
N ALA A 87 2.95 -19.07 -3.23
CA ALA A 87 2.74 -18.78 -4.65
C ALA A 87 3.86 -19.31 -5.57
N GLY A 88 4.86 -20.04 -5.04
CA GLY A 88 5.96 -20.59 -5.83
C GLY A 88 7.00 -19.56 -6.29
N VAL A 89 6.99 -18.34 -5.75
CA VAL A 89 7.98 -17.32 -6.07
C VAL A 89 9.34 -17.74 -5.50
N ASN A 90 10.40 -17.59 -6.32
CA ASN A 90 11.76 -17.93 -5.91
C ASN A 90 12.16 -17.18 -4.62
N LYS A 91 12.77 -17.90 -3.67
CA LYS A 91 13.22 -17.38 -2.36
C LYS A 91 14.25 -16.25 -2.46
N SER A 92 14.93 -16.09 -3.59
CA SER A 92 15.84 -14.96 -3.84
C SER A 92 15.10 -13.62 -3.98
N HIS A 93 13.80 -13.65 -4.30
CA HIS A 93 12.97 -12.45 -4.37
C HIS A 93 12.51 -11.98 -2.99
N THR A 94 12.42 -10.67 -2.84
CA THR A 94 12.02 -10.02 -1.59
C THR A 94 10.77 -9.17 -1.78
N VAL A 95 10.26 -8.58 -0.69
CA VAL A 95 9.19 -7.56 -0.76
C VAL A 95 9.58 -6.40 -1.69
N THR A 96 10.87 -6.06 -1.77
CA THR A 96 11.38 -5.06 -2.72
C THR A 96 11.23 -5.52 -4.16
N SER A 97 11.38 -6.82 -4.44
CA SER A 97 11.13 -7.39 -5.78
C SER A 97 9.67 -7.24 -6.20
N ILE A 98 8.71 -7.42 -5.29
CA ILE A 98 7.27 -7.14 -5.58
C ILE A 98 7.08 -5.69 -6.02
N ARG A 99 7.67 -4.75 -5.27
CA ARG A 99 7.61 -3.32 -5.60
C ARG A 99 8.26 -3.03 -6.96
N PHE A 100 9.42 -3.62 -7.23
CA PHE A 100 10.10 -3.48 -8.52
C PHE A 100 9.23 -4.00 -9.67
N SER A 101 8.69 -5.22 -9.57
CA SER A 101 7.82 -5.81 -10.59
C SER A 101 6.56 -4.97 -10.82
N SER A 102 5.95 -4.40 -9.76
CA SER A 102 4.81 -3.49 -9.90
C SER A 102 5.18 -2.21 -10.66
N MET A 103 6.33 -1.61 -10.38
CA MET A 103 6.80 -0.42 -11.13
C MET A 103 7.13 -0.76 -12.58
N ALA A 104 7.84 -1.87 -12.81
CA ALA A 104 8.18 -2.33 -14.16
C ALA A 104 6.91 -2.60 -14.98
N LYS A 105 5.89 -3.22 -14.38
CA LYS A 105 4.62 -3.48 -15.05
C LYS A 105 3.84 -2.19 -15.33
N ALA A 106 3.85 -1.23 -14.42
CA ALA A 106 3.24 0.07 -14.68
C ALA A 106 3.93 0.80 -15.85
N ILE A 107 5.27 0.72 -15.95
CA ILE A 107 6.03 1.28 -17.10
C ILE A 107 5.63 0.58 -18.40
N ASP A 108 5.56 -0.76 -18.40
CA ASP A 108 5.08 -1.56 -19.54
C ASP A 108 3.66 -1.18 -19.98
N GLN A 109 2.81 -0.74 -19.04
CA GLN A 109 1.47 -0.19 -19.29
C GLN A 109 1.45 1.32 -19.61
N GLY A 110 2.61 1.90 -19.95
CA GLY A 110 2.75 3.28 -20.39
C GLY A 110 2.77 4.33 -19.28
N ALA A 111 3.06 3.95 -18.04
CA ALA A 111 3.25 4.93 -16.97
C ALA A 111 4.50 5.78 -17.21
N THR A 112 4.34 7.09 -17.07
CA THR A 112 5.46 8.04 -17.18
C THR A 112 6.42 7.91 -15.98
N PRO A 113 7.71 8.28 -16.13
CA PRO A 113 8.64 8.36 -15.00
C PRO A 113 8.12 9.23 -13.85
N TYR A 114 7.37 10.30 -14.17
CA TYR A 114 6.73 11.15 -13.17
C TYR A 114 5.67 10.40 -12.36
N GLN A 115 4.78 9.65 -13.02
CA GLN A 115 3.77 8.82 -12.36
C GLN A 115 4.41 7.71 -11.50
N ILE A 116 5.48 7.06 -11.98
CA ILE A 116 6.20 6.03 -11.21
C ILE A 116 6.87 6.63 -9.98
N ASN A 117 7.58 7.75 -10.14
CA ASN A 117 8.24 8.41 -9.01
C ASN A 117 7.22 8.86 -7.95
N ARG A 118 6.07 9.34 -8.38
CA ARG A 118 4.94 9.71 -7.51
C ARG A 118 4.30 8.50 -6.81
N PHE A 119 3.98 7.44 -7.55
CA PHE A 119 3.38 6.20 -7.02
C PHE A 119 4.30 5.54 -5.99
N SER A 120 5.60 5.49 -6.29
CA SER A 120 6.60 4.85 -5.44
C SER A 120 7.14 5.78 -4.35
N ARG A 121 7.02 7.10 -4.49
CA ARG A 121 7.68 8.11 -3.65
C ARG A 121 9.19 7.85 -3.53
N HIS A 122 9.84 7.59 -4.67
CA HIS A 122 11.24 7.17 -4.72
C HIS A 122 12.23 8.32 -4.47
N ASN A 123 11.99 9.50 -5.06
CA ASN A 123 12.89 10.65 -4.96
C ASN A 123 12.56 11.57 -3.77
N ASP A 124 13.55 11.78 -2.90
CA ASP A 124 13.43 12.66 -1.72
C ASP A 124 13.35 14.15 -2.09
N GLY A 125 13.87 14.56 -3.26
CA GLY A 125 13.87 15.96 -3.71
C GLY A 125 12.48 16.54 -4.04
N LEU A 126 11.46 15.69 -4.14
CA LEU A 126 10.08 16.08 -4.46
C LEU A 126 9.13 15.95 -3.25
N ASN A 127 9.64 15.68 -2.05
CA ASN A 127 8.82 15.35 -0.89
C ASN A 127 7.86 16.50 -0.51
N THR A 128 8.30 17.76 -0.61
CA THR A 128 7.45 18.94 -0.35
C THR A 128 6.31 19.03 -1.36
N VAL A 129 6.58 18.81 -2.65
CA VAL A 129 5.54 18.78 -3.69
C VAL A 129 4.58 17.62 -3.46
N LEU A 130 5.10 16.42 -3.23
CA LEU A 130 4.32 15.22 -2.94
C LEU A 130 3.50 15.30 -1.64
N GLN A 131 3.90 16.14 -0.69
CA GLN A 131 3.23 16.30 0.60
C GLN A 131 2.23 17.45 0.62
N PHE A 132 2.54 18.60 0.01
CA PHE A 132 1.73 19.82 0.12
C PHE A 132 0.94 20.17 -1.13
N TYR A 133 1.44 19.82 -2.33
CA TYR A 133 0.88 20.30 -3.59
C TYR A 133 0.26 19.18 -4.43
N ASP A 134 0.78 17.95 -4.32
CA ASP A 134 0.44 16.87 -5.21
C ASP A 134 -0.80 16.06 -4.74
N LYS A 135 -1.99 16.56 -5.07
CA LYS A 135 -3.29 15.99 -4.64
C LYS A 135 -3.83 14.86 -5.52
N ASN A 136 -3.20 14.57 -6.65
CA ASN A 136 -3.66 13.51 -7.55
C ASN A 136 -3.45 12.10 -6.93
N LEU A 137 -4.39 11.20 -7.14
CA LEU A 137 -4.48 9.98 -6.36
C LEU A 137 -3.77 8.79 -7.00
N ASN A 138 -3.21 8.92 -8.21
CA ASN A 138 -2.68 7.79 -9.03
C ASN A 138 -3.76 6.78 -9.45
N ASP A 139 -5.01 7.21 -9.59
CA ASP A 139 -6.12 6.30 -9.89
C ASP A 139 -5.95 5.61 -11.25
N ASP A 140 -5.57 6.34 -12.30
CA ASP A 140 -5.29 5.77 -13.64
C ASP A 140 -4.20 4.68 -13.58
N LEU A 141 -3.12 4.92 -12.85
CA LEU A 141 -2.03 3.94 -12.73
C LEU A 141 -2.48 2.69 -11.96
N ARG A 142 -3.26 2.86 -10.88
CA ARG A 142 -3.82 1.72 -10.15
C ARG A 142 -4.86 0.96 -10.97
N GLU A 143 -5.65 1.67 -11.76
CA GLU A 143 -6.63 1.08 -12.67
C GLU A 143 -5.95 0.21 -13.73
N ARG A 144 -4.84 0.68 -14.31
CA ARG A 144 -4.03 -0.13 -15.25
C ARG A 144 -3.44 -1.37 -14.59
N LEU A 145 -2.91 -1.23 -13.36
CA LEU A 145 -2.40 -2.36 -12.57
C LEU A 145 -3.53 -3.30 -12.11
N GLY A 146 -4.76 -2.83 -11.98
CA GLY A 146 -5.91 -3.64 -11.59
C GLY A 146 -6.44 -4.53 -12.71
N LYS A 147 -6.13 -4.22 -13.98
CA LYS A 147 -6.57 -4.98 -15.16
C LYS A 147 -5.65 -6.17 -15.51
N LEU A 148 -4.82 -6.60 -14.56
CA LEU A 148 -3.93 -7.76 -14.72
C LEU A 148 -4.69 -9.07 -14.92
#